data_AF-A0A3N5F709-F1
#
_entry.id   AF-A0A3N5F709-F1
#
_cell.length_a   1.000
_cell.length_b   1.000
_cell.length_c   1.000
_cell.angle_alpha   90.00
_cell.angle_beta   90.00
_cell.angle_gamma   90.00
#
_symmetry.space_group_name_H-M   'P 1'
#
loop_
_entity.id
_entity.type
_entity.pdbx_description
1 polymer ?
#
loop_
_entity_poly.entity_id
_entity_poly.type
_entity_poly.pdbx_seq_one_letter_code
_entity_poly.pdbx_strand_id
1 'polypeptide(L)'
;MARIIPDGWRELADSDSTAAALPATAQRHRETLELFARGLPDEYTVYHAVHWTTVERGFSVYGEIDFVVVNRHGDVLLVEQKTGFLEEGADGLLKRERGRIRNVPVQIARTVTTLRDKLARRPGCESIRVEYLLYCPDYTVRRIETAGLSADRLVDASRRDRLVPVVREVLPPGRVGPSGANAPAWQQVDRFFRDVIELETDVNALVGQAQALVTRISGGLAHWARQLEFTPFRLHVDGTAGSGKTQLALAEHRDAIARGERPLYVCYNRPLADHFSAIVPPGGEVCTFHTLCQRMLRDAGRSVDLSAPDGFERLEREAAQVPVDARWRFDTVVVDEGQDFPAAWRDQVLRHAKPEARVIWLEDAMQALYQREPAPLPGWVTLHARANYRSPRDVVKLLSAILPPEVEIEAAGPFAGAGLELIEYADHEGLLAGTKEAIRKCLSEGFRRHDIAVISFRGRDGSALLGLDALGPHPIRRFTGRYDLLAQPVFTDGELLVESVYRFKGQAAPAVVLSEVDFETLDPRTVRKLFVGATRATMKLAIVASTRSAKVLRAALGV
;
A
#
# COMPACT_ATOMS: atom_id res chain seq x y z
N MET A 1 -32.46 16.14 19.48
CA MET A 1 -32.15 14.95 18.66
C MET A 1 -30.71 14.58 18.94
N ALA A 2 -30.38 13.29 18.91
CA ALA A 2 -29.00 12.84 19.12
C ALA A 2 -28.05 13.51 18.11
N ARG A 3 -26.85 13.82 18.58
CA ARG A 3 -25.78 14.33 17.71
C ARG A 3 -25.19 13.14 16.93
N ILE A 4 -25.07 13.25 15.62
CA ILE A 4 -24.46 12.21 14.77
C ILE A 4 -23.12 12.71 14.25
N ILE A 5 -22.09 11.88 14.32
CA ILE A 5 -20.71 12.23 13.96
C ILE A 5 -20.16 11.11 13.05
N PRO A 6 -19.48 11.45 11.94
CA PRO A 6 -19.29 12.82 11.40
C PRO A 6 -20.59 13.51 10.93
N ASP A 7 -20.55 14.84 10.86
CA ASP A 7 -21.63 15.66 10.27
C ASP A 7 -21.70 15.42 8.74
N GLY A 8 -22.78 15.85 8.07
CA GLY A 8 -22.92 15.67 6.60
C GLY A 8 -23.38 14.27 6.15
N TRP A 9 -23.67 13.35 7.08
CA TRP A 9 -24.21 12.02 6.78
C TRP A 9 -25.52 12.01 5.96
N ARG A 10 -26.23 13.14 5.93
CA ARG A 10 -27.43 13.36 5.10
C ARG A 10 -27.11 13.79 3.66
N GLU A 11 -26.01 14.52 3.47
CA GLU A 11 -25.60 15.13 2.19
C GLU A 11 -24.87 14.15 1.27
N LEU A 12 -24.25 13.10 1.83
CA LEU A 12 -23.67 11.96 1.11
C LEU A 12 -24.67 11.23 0.18
N ALA A 13 -25.96 11.54 0.27
CA ALA A 13 -27.01 10.97 -0.58
C ALA A 13 -27.46 11.89 -1.74
N ASP A 14 -27.20 13.20 -1.67
CA ASP A 14 -27.73 14.17 -2.65
C ASP A 14 -26.74 14.48 -3.79
N SER A 15 -25.44 14.17 -3.62
CA SER A 15 -24.44 14.31 -4.69
C SER A 15 -24.54 13.24 -5.80
N ASP A 16 -25.32 12.18 -5.59
CA ASP A 16 -25.56 11.07 -6.54
C ASP A 16 -26.91 11.20 -7.26
N SER A 17 -27.32 12.43 -7.63
CA SER A 17 -28.57 12.68 -8.37
C SER A 17 -28.59 12.18 -9.82
N THR A 18 -27.64 11.33 -10.23
CA THR A 18 -27.71 10.54 -11.47
C THR A 18 -27.74 9.03 -11.18
N ALA A 19 -28.93 8.54 -10.83
CA ALA A 19 -29.44 7.19 -11.13
C ALA A 19 -28.50 5.97 -10.99
N ALA A 20 -27.90 5.77 -9.81
CA ALA A 20 -27.54 4.43 -9.33
C ALA A 20 -28.00 4.27 -7.87
N ALA A 21 -28.88 3.31 -7.61
CA ALA A 21 -29.31 3.04 -6.24
C ALA A 21 -28.10 2.63 -5.38
N LEU A 22 -27.97 3.22 -4.18
CA LEU A 22 -26.98 2.81 -3.18
C LEU A 22 -27.03 1.28 -2.99
N PRO A 23 -25.87 0.60 -2.80
CA PRO A 23 -25.86 -0.81 -2.44
C PRO A 23 -26.78 -1.06 -1.23
N ALA A 24 -27.51 -2.18 -1.23
CA ALA A 24 -28.52 -2.48 -0.20
C ALA A 24 -27.99 -2.37 1.25
N THR A 25 -26.70 -2.70 1.46
CA THR A 25 -26.02 -2.56 2.76
C THR A 25 -25.84 -1.09 3.18
N ALA A 26 -25.41 -0.22 2.26
CA ALA A 26 -25.25 1.21 2.49
C ALA A 26 -26.61 1.89 2.72
N GLN A 27 -27.64 1.46 1.99
CA GLN A 27 -29.01 1.92 2.23
C GLN A 27 -29.50 1.56 3.63
N ARG A 28 -29.29 0.31 4.08
CA ARG A 28 -29.65 -0.13 5.44
C ARG A 28 -28.88 0.62 6.53
N HIS A 29 -27.60 0.86 6.33
CA HIS A 29 -26.80 1.67 7.25
C HIS A 29 -27.35 3.09 7.39
N ARG A 30 -27.75 3.72 6.27
CA ARG A 30 -28.40 5.04 6.27
C ARG A 30 -29.75 5.04 7.00
N GLU A 31 -30.61 4.05 6.73
CA GLU A 31 -31.91 3.91 7.40
C GLU A 31 -31.75 3.83 8.93
N THR A 32 -30.71 3.13 9.40
CA THR A 32 -30.36 3.06 10.83
C THR A 32 -29.91 4.42 11.39
N LEU A 33 -29.09 5.18 10.66
CA LEU A 33 -28.72 6.54 11.05
C LEU A 33 -29.95 7.46 11.15
N GLU A 34 -30.89 7.35 10.21
CA GLU A 34 -32.15 8.10 10.26
C GLU A 34 -33.02 7.71 11.45
N LEU A 35 -33.03 6.43 11.83
CA LEU A 35 -33.71 5.95 13.03
C LEU A 35 -33.07 6.52 14.30
N PHE A 36 -31.73 6.51 14.39
CA PHE A 36 -31.04 7.11 15.53
C PHE A 36 -31.23 8.63 15.60
N ALA A 37 -31.14 9.34 14.48
CA ALA A 37 -31.33 10.78 14.41
C ALA A 37 -32.73 11.20 14.90
N ARG A 38 -33.76 10.46 14.52
CA ARG A 38 -35.16 10.76 14.87
C ARG A 38 -35.55 10.23 16.25
N GLY A 39 -35.03 9.06 16.64
CA GLY A 39 -35.50 8.33 17.81
C GLY A 39 -34.70 8.56 19.09
N LEU A 40 -33.43 8.93 19.01
CA LEU A 40 -32.61 9.21 20.19
C LEU A 40 -32.65 10.71 20.56
N PRO A 41 -32.83 11.04 21.86
CA PRO A 41 -32.81 12.42 22.33
C PRO A 41 -31.39 13.02 22.28
N ASP A 42 -31.27 14.32 22.53
CA ASP A 42 -29.97 15.03 22.55
C ASP A 42 -29.01 14.60 23.68
N GLU A 43 -29.45 13.67 24.52
CA GLU A 43 -28.67 13.03 25.57
C GLU A 43 -27.67 12.00 25.02
N TYR A 44 -27.74 11.71 23.72
CA TYR A 44 -26.89 10.74 23.06
C TYR A 44 -26.09 11.37 21.93
N THR A 45 -24.87 10.88 21.77
CA THR A 45 -24.03 11.11 20.60
C THR A 45 -23.82 9.77 19.89
N VAL A 46 -24.01 9.73 18.58
CA VAL A 46 -23.84 8.55 17.74
C VAL A 46 -22.67 8.79 16.81
N TYR A 47 -21.64 7.96 16.94
CA TYR A 47 -20.56 7.87 15.98
C TYR A 47 -20.86 6.72 15.03
N HIS A 48 -20.51 6.86 13.75
CA HIS A 48 -20.65 5.80 12.76
C HIS A 48 -19.37 5.59 11.96
N ALA A 49 -19.24 4.45 11.29
CA ALA A 49 -18.04 4.06 10.55
C ALA A 49 -16.77 4.12 11.43
N VAL A 50 -16.83 3.55 12.64
CA VAL A 50 -15.73 3.67 13.61
C VAL A 50 -14.71 2.55 13.36
N HIS A 51 -13.57 2.90 12.77
CA HIS A 51 -12.45 1.99 12.55
C HIS A 51 -11.35 2.18 13.59
N TRP A 52 -10.85 1.09 14.18
CA TRP A 52 -9.86 1.17 15.25
C TRP A 52 -8.68 0.23 15.02
N THR A 53 -7.50 0.63 15.54
CA THR A 53 -6.25 -0.11 15.40
C THR A 53 -5.58 -0.37 16.75
N THR A 54 -5.29 -1.60 17.12
CA THR A 54 -4.57 -1.91 18.38
C THR A 54 -3.26 -2.62 18.10
N VAL A 55 -2.21 -2.32 18.87
CA VAL A 55 -0.96 -3.06 18.79
C VAL A 55 -1.02 -4.23 19.77
N GLU A 56 -1.17 -5.44 19.26
CA GLU A 56 -1.16 -6.68 20.04
C GLU A 56 0.13 -7.45 19.74
N ARG A 57 0.96 -7.70 20.76
CA ARG A 57 2.26 -8.40 20.64
C ARG A 57 3.20 -7.83 19.56
N GLY A 58 3.16 -6.52 19.33
CA GLY A 58 3.96 -5.83 18.31
C GLY A 58 3.32 -5.73 16.92
N PHE A 59 2.05 -6.09 16.75
CA PHE A 59 1.33 -6.05 15.47
C PHE A 59 0.08 -5.16 15.55
N SER A 60 -0.18 -4.33 14.53
CA SER A 60 -1.44 -3.57 14.43
C SER A 60 -2.59 -4.46 13.94
N VAL A 61 -3.57 -4.70 14.80
CA VAL A 61 -4.86 -5.35 14.50
C VAL A 61 -5.90 -4.28 14.21
N TYR A 62 -6.57 -4.39 13.06
CA TYR A 62 -7.62 -3.49 12.60
C TYR A 62 -9.00 -4.10 12.88
N GLY A 63 -9.93 -3.28 13.38
CA GLY A 63 -11.33 -3.64 13.58
C GLY A 63 -12.26 -2.49 13.19
N GLU A 64 -13.52 -2.81 12.96
CA GLU A 64 -14.59 -1.87 12.57
C GLU A 64 -15.80 -2.11 13.48
N ILE A 65 -16.56 -1.07 13.76
CA ILE A 65 -17.88 -1.13 14.39
C ILE A 65 -18.80 -0.13 13.68
N ASP A 66 -19.99 -0.58 13.28
CA ASP A 66 -20.91 0.21 12.46
C ASP A 66 -21.37 1.48 13.17
N PHE A 67 -21.80 1.36 14.43
CA PHE A 67 -22.21 2.50 15.25
C PHE A 67 -21.71 2.40 16.69
N VAL A 68 -21.43 3.57 17.26
CA VAL A 68 -21.11 3.75 18.67
C VAL A 68 -22.04 4.80 19.24
N VAL A 69 -22.88 4.41 20.20
CA VAL A 69 -23.79 5.32 20.90
C VAL A 69 -23.19 5.66 22.26
N VAL A 70 -23.08 6.95 22.58
CA VAL A 70 -22.50 7.45 23.84
C VAL A 70 -23.53 8.32 24.55
N ASN A 71 -23.74 8.07 25.85
CA ASN A 71 -24.67 8.85 26.68
C ASN A 71 -24.00 10.07 27.35
N ARG A 72 -24.72 10.85 28.16
CA ARG A 72 -24.18 12.05 28.84
C ARG A 72 -23.10 11.77 29.88
N HIS A 73 -23.02 10.54 30.38
CA HIS A 73 -21.96 10.12 31.30
C HIS A 73 -20.65 9.81 30.56
N GLY A 74 -20.73 9.42 29.29
CA GLY A 74 -19.63 8.85 28.51
C GLY A 74 -19.67 7.33 28.40
N ASP A 75 -20.71 6.66 28.95
CA ASP A 75 -20.89 5.22 28.72
C ASP A 75 -21.15 4.94 27.24
N VAL A 76 -20.65 3.81 26.77
CA VAL A 76 -20.57 3.46 25.36
C VAL A 76 -21.40 2.21 25.09
N LEU A 77 -22.20 2.25 24.03
CA LEU A 77 -22.86 1.09 23.42
C LEU A 77 -22.34 0.90 22.00
N LEU A 78 -21.65 -0.21 21.76
CA LEU A 78 -21.20 -0.63 20.45
C LEU A 78 -22.34 -1.36 19.73
N VAL A 79 -22.78 -0.87 18.59
CA VAL A 79 -23.84 -1.48 17.78
C VAL A 79 -23.22 -2.02 16.50
N GLU A 80 -23.14 -3.34 16.40
CA GLU A 80 -22.72 -4.04 15.18
C GLU A 80 -23.95 -4.32 14.33
N GLN A 81 -23.95 -3.90 13.08
CA GLN A 81 -25.03 -4.16 12.12
C GLN A 81 -24.63 -5.28 11.16
N LYS A 82 -25.52 -6.27 10.99
CA LYS A 82 -25.36 -7.33 9.98
C LYS A 82 -26.57 -7.38 9.06
N THR A 83 -26.33 -7.04 7.79
CA THR A 83 -27.35 -7.02 6.73
C THR A 83 -27.31 -8.29 5.90
N GLY A 84 -28.45 -8.64 5.30
CA GLY A 84 -28.63 -9.84 4.49
C GLY A 84 -28.57 -11.16 5.27
N PHE A 85 -28.37 -12.27 4.55
CA PHE A 85 -28.47 -13.62 5.12
C PHE A 85 -27.31 -13.95 6.10
N LEU A 86 -27.66 -14.69 7.16
CA LEU A 86 -26.75 -15.24 8.17
C LEU A 86 -26.97 -16.76 8.28
N GLU A 87 -25.92 -17.49 8.61
CA GLU A 87 -25.97 -18.93 8.86
C GLU A 87 -25.97 -19.19 10.37
N GLU A 88 -26.89 -20.03 10.84
CA GLU A 88 -26.94 -20.46 12.25
C GLU A 88 -26.37 -21.89 12.36
N GLY A 89 -25.26 -22.04 13.08
CA GLY A 89 -24.58 -23.32 13.28
C GLY A 89 -24.33 -23.67 14.75
N ALA A 90 -23.71 -24.82 15.01
CA ALA A 90 -23.33 -25.25 16.36
C ALA A 90 -22.31 -24.30 17.02
N ASP A 91 -21.52 -23.61 16.20
CA ASP A 91 -20.50 -22.64 16.65
C ASP A 91 -21.05 -21.21 16.80
N GLY A 92 -22.34 -20.98 16.58
CA GLY A 92 -22.98 -19.67 16.72
C GLY A 92 -23.48 -19.06 15.41
N LEU A 93 -23.69 -17.74 15.42
CA LEU A 93 -24.12 -16.97 14.25
C LEU A 93 -22.93 -16.70 13.32
N LEU A 94 -23.02 -17.20 12.10
CA LEU A 94 -21.97 -17.14 11.09
C LEU A 94 -22.36 -16.21 9.94
N LYS A 95 -21.42 -15.38 9.51
CA LYS A 95 -21.54 -14.61 8.26
C LYS A 95 -20.58 -15.19 7.23
N ARG A 96 -21.13 -15.61 6.08
CA ARG A 96 -20.32 -15.89 4.89
C ARG A 96 -20.17 -14.64 4.05
N GLU A 97 -18.93 -14.20 3.91
CA GLU A 97 -18.57 -13.11 3.02
C GLU A 97 -17.35 -13.52 2.21
N ARG A 98 -17.51 -13.51 0.88
CA ARG A 98 -16.43 -13.75 -0.10
C ARG A 98 -15.60 -15.02 0.23
N GLY A 99 -16.26 -16.13 0.56
CA GLY A 99 -15.64 -17.42 0.86
C GLY A 99 -15.09 -17.61 2.28
N ARG A 100 -15.13 -16.57 3.13
CA ARG A 100 -14.73 -16.66 4.55
C ARG A 100 -15.94 -16.79 5.44
N ILE A 101 -15.85 -17.67 6.43
CA ILE A 101 -16.84 -17.83 7.50
C ILE A 101 -16.34 -17.00 8.69
N ARG A 102 -17.12 -16.01 9.12
CA ARG A 102 -16.85 -15.25 10.34
C ARG A 102 -17.86 -15.61 11.41
N ASN A 103 -17.37 -15.86 12.62
CA ASN A 103 -18.20 -16.02 13.81
C ASN A 103 -18.51 -14.64 14.40
N VAL A 104 -19.78 -14.24 14.30
CA VAL A 104 -20.25 -12.89 14.66
C VAL A 104 -20.07 -12.62 16.17
N PRO A 105 -20.52 -13.49 17.10
CA PRO A 105 -20.28 -13.32 18.54
C PRO A 105 -18.80 -13.17 18.91
N VAL A 106 -17.92 -14.00 18.34
CA VAL A 106 -16.48 -13.96 18.63
C VAL A 106 -15.87 -12.63 18.16
N GLN A 107 -16.28 -12.14 16.98
CA GLN A 107 -15.83 -10.84 16.48
C GLN A 107 -16.28 -9.68 17.40
N ILE A 108 -17.53 -9.72 17.85
CA ILE A 108 -18.09 -8.70 18.77
C ILE A 108 -17.34 -8.72 20.10
N ALA A 109 -17.14 -9.90 20.70
CA ALA A 109 -16.44 -10.02 21.98
C ALA A 109 -15.01 -9.46 21.93
N ARG A 110 -14.28 -9.71 20.83
CA ARG A 110 -12.94 -9.15 20.60
C ARG A 110 -12.98 -7.62 20.46
N THR A 111 -13.97 -7.10 19.73
CA THR A 111 -14.13 -5.65 19.50
C THR A 111 -14.46 -4.92 20.80
N VAL A 112 -15.39 -5.46 21.59
CA VAL A 112 -15.75 -4.95 22.92
C VAL A 112 -14.54 -4.92 23.84
N THR A 113 -13.79 -6.02 23.94
CA THR A 113 -12.61 -6.11 24.80
C THR A 113 -11.56 -5.08 24.39
N THR A 114 -11.28 -4.97 23.09
CA THR A 114 -10.26 -4.05 22.59
C THR A 114 -10.61 -2.58 22.80
N LEU A 115 -11.84 -2.19 22.50
CA LEU A 115 -12.28 -0.80 22.67
C LEU A 115 -12.38 -0.43 24.14
N ARG A 116 -12.83 -1.36 25.00
CA ARG A 116 -12.83 -1.19 26.45
C ARG A 116 -11.42 -0.96 26.99
N ASP A 117 -10.45 -1.79 26.60
CA ASP A 117 -9.06 -1.66 27.06
C ASP A 117 -8.43 -0.34 26.61
N LYS A 118 -8.73 0.11 25.40
CA LYS A 118 -8.25 1.40 24.88
C LYS A 118 -8.85 2.58 25.62
N LEU A 119 -10.15 2.54 25.87
CA LEU A 119 -10.85 3.58 26.62
C LEU A 119 -10.34 3.62 28.06
N ALA A 120 -10.21 2.48 28.73
CA ALA A 120 -9.73 2.41 30.12
C ALA A 120 -8.28 2.91 30.31
N ARG A 121 -7.46 2.91 29.25
CA ARG A 121 -6.10 3.49 29.28
C ARG A 121 -6.08 5.01 29.18
N ARG A 122 -7.21 5.66 28.85
CA ARG A 122 -7.30 7.12 28.81
C ARG A 122 -7.61 7.66 30.20
N PRO A 123 -6.87 8.69 30.67
CA PRO A 123 -7.15 9.31 31.96
C PRO A 123 -8.60 9.80 32.04
N GLY A 124 -9.32 9.41 33.08
CA GLY A 124 -10.72 9.78 33.30
C GLY A 124 -11.76 8.88 32.60
N CYS A 125 -11.33 7.81 31.93
CA CYS A 125 -12.20 6.82 31.29
C CYS A 125 -12.19 5.44 31.97
N GLU A 126 -11.57 5.31 33.14
CA GLU A 126 -11.31 4.03 33.82
C GLU A 126 -12.61 3.32 34.25
N SER A 127 -13.66 4.09 34.58
CA SER A 127 -14.96 3.59 35.01
C SER A 127 -16.04 3.63 33.92
N ILE A 128 -15.67 3.92 32.67
CA ILE A 128 -16.62 4.01 31.56
C ILE A 128 -17.13 2.62 31.19
N ARG A 129 -18.45 2.46 31.20
CA ARG A 129 -19.08 1.19 30.85
C ARG A 129 -19.15 1.04 29.33
N VAL A 130 -18.68 -0.10 28.82
CA VAL A 130 -18.73 -0.46 27.39
C VAL A 130 -19.63 -1.68 27.22
N GLU A 131 -20.79 -1.45 26.63
CA GLU A 131 -21.83 -2.43 26.30
C GLU A 131 -21.83 -2.74 24.79
N TYR A 132 -22.54 -3.78 24.39
CA TYR A 132 -22.71 -4.14 22.97
C TYR A 132 -24.17 -4.47 22.62
N LEU A 133 -24.49 -4.33 21.34
CA LEU A 133 -25.75 -4.70 20.72
C LEU A 133 -25.50 -5.23 19.30
N LEU A 134 -26.08 -6.39 18.96
CA LEU A 134 -26.13 -6.86 17.57
C LEU A 134 -27.45 -6.45 16.93
N TYR A 135 -27.40 -5.80 15.78
CA TYR A 135 -28.55 -5.39 14.99
C TYR A 135 -28.58 -6.10 13.62
N CYS A 136 -29.62 -6.88 13.37
CA CYS A 136 -29.81 -7.63 12.13
C CYS A 136 -31.11 -7.19 11.42
N PRO A 137 -31.12 -6.11 10.63
CA PRO A 137 -32.35 -5.56 10.04
C PRO A 137 -33.04 -6.49 9.04
N ASP A 138 -32.29 -7.40 8.40
CA ASP A 138 -32.77 -8.26 7.31
C ASP A 138 -32.84 -9.76 7.68
N TYR A 139 -32.54 -10.10 8.93
CA TYR A 139 -32.47 -11.50 9.37
C TYR A 139 -33.16 -11.69 10.72
N THR A 140 -33.99 -12.72 10.84
CA THR A 140 -34.59 -13.15 12.11
C THR A 140 -33.80 -14.33 12.66
N VAL A 141 -33.25 -14.20 13.86
CA VAL A 141 -32.43 -15.24 14.48
C VAL A 141 -33.34 -16.29 15.10
N ARG A 142 -33.20 -17.55 14.69
CA ARG A 142 -34.10 -18.63 15.08
C ARG A 142 -33.69 -19.27 16.41
N ARG A 143 -32.39 -19.37 16.70
CA ARG A 143 -31.85 -20.03 17.91
C ARG A 143 -30.87 -19.12 18.64
N ILE A 144 -31.39 -18.20 19.47
CA ILE A 144 -30.59 -17.18 20.17
C ILE A 144 -29.52 -17.81 21.09
N GLU A 145 -29.89 -18.84 21.86
CA GLU A 145 -28.97 -19.50 22.81
C GLU A 145 -27.83 -20.23 22.11
N THR A 146 -28.12 -20.93 20.99
CA THR A 146 -27.11 -21.62 20.18
C THR A 146 -26.26 -20.64 19.38
N ALA A 147 -26.75 -19.42 19.14
CA ALA A 147 -26.04 -18.35 18.45
C ALA A 147 -24.95 -17.68 19.32
N GLY A 148 -24.80 -18.02 20.60
CA GLY A 148 -23.81 -17.43 21.50
C GLY A 148 -24.11 -15.97 21.88
N LEU A 149 -25.39 -15.58 21.85
CA LEU A 149 -25.84 -14.21 22.09
C LEU A 149 -26.87 -14.18 23.23
N SER A 150 -26.93 -13.06 23.94
CA SER A 150 -27.99 -12.80 24.92
C SER A 150 -29.18 -12.10 24.26
N ALA A 151 -30.41 -12.52 24.57
CA ALA A 151 -31.63 -12.04 23.91
C ALA A 151 -31.93 -10.53 24.13
N ASP A 152 -31.43 -9.98 25.23
CA ASP A 152 -31.43 -8.55 25.54
C ASP A 152 -30.41 -7.76 24.69
N ARG A 153 -29.42 -8.43 24.10
CA ARG A 153 -28.33 -7.84 23.28
C ARG A 153 -28.46 -8.08 21.78
N LEU A 154 -29.64 -8.50 21.34
CA LEU A 154 -29.98 -8.75 19.94
C LEU A 154 -31.25 -8.01 19.54
N VAL A 155 -31.20 -7.27 18.44
CA VAL A 155 -32.36 -6.74 17.72
C VAL A 155 -32.31 -7.29 16.31
N ASP A 156 -33.27 -8.15 15.97
CA ASP A 156 -33.33 -8.80 14.67
C ASP A 156 -34.51 -8.24 13.83
N ALA A 157 -34.71 -8.78 12.62
CA ALA A 157 -35.72 -8.27 11.70
C ALA A 157 -37.15 -8.29 12.28
N SER A 158 -37.46 -9.22 13.19
CA SER A 158 -38.79 -9.35 13.81
C SER A 158 -39.13 -8.21 14.77
N ARG A 159 -38.11 -7.57 15.35
CA ARG A 159 -38.22 -6.49 16.34
C ARG A 159 -37.42 -5.26 15.93
N ARG A 160 -37.21 -5.03 14.64
CA ARG A 160 -36.39 -3.92 14.12
C ARG A 160 -36.85 -2.54 14.63
N ASP A 161 -38.15 -2.35 14.78
CA ASP A 161 -38.75 -1.09 15.26
C ASP A 161 -38.46 -0.84 16.76
N ARG A 162 -37.96 -1.85 17.48
CA ARG A 162 -37.53 -1.77 18.88
C ARG A 162 -36.07 -1.36 19.04
N LEU A 163 -35.31 -1.12 17.96
CA LEU A 163 -33.89 -0.74 18.04
C LEU A 163 -33.66 0.44 19.01
N VAL A 164 -34.36 1.55 18.81
CA VAL A 164 -34.22 2.75 19.66
C VAL A 164 -34.65 2.51 21.11
N PRO A 165 -35.81 1.89 21.41
CA PRO A 165 -36.15 1.47 22.78
C PRO A 165 -35.07 0.62 23.45
N VAL A 166 -34.54 -0.39 22.74
CA VAL A 166 -33.51 -1.29 23.28
C VAL A 166 -32.20 -0.55 23.55
N VAL A 167 -31.78 0.37 22.67
CA VAL A 167 -30.62 1.23 22.92
C VAL A 167 -30.79 2.01 24.23
N ARG A 168 -31.98 2.54 24.52
CA ARG A 168 -32.25 3.30 25.75
C ARG A 168 -32.33 2.43 27.00
N GLU A 169 -32.78 1.18 26.87
CA GLU A 169 -32.81 0.19 27.96
C GLU A 169 -31.40 -0.27 28.33
N VAL A 170 -30.59 -0.59 27.32
CA VAL A 170 -29.19 -1.03 27.48
C VAL A 170 -28.28 0.11 27.92
N LEU A 171 -28.45 1.29 27.32
CA LEU A 171 -27.69 2.50 27.60
C LEU A 171 -28.63 3.62 28.08
N PRO A 172 -28.97 3.65 29.38
CA PRO A 172 -29.69 4.77 29.98
C PRO A 172 -28.93 6.09 29.74
N PRO A 173 -29.60 7.26 29.79
CA PRO A 173 -29.01 8.55 29.38
C PRO A 173 -27.81 9.02 30.22
N GLY A 174 -27.51 8.32 31.33
CA GLY A 174 -26.40 8.64 32.22
C GLY A 174 -26.75 9.82 33.13
N ARG A 175 -26.46 9.70 34.44
CA ARG A 175 -26.64 10.83 35.37
C ARG A 175 -25.31 11.54 35.55
N VAL A 176 -25.28 12.83 35.28
CA VAL A 176 -24.15 13.69 35.65
C VAL A 176 -24.20 13.89 37.16
N GLY A 177 -23.09 13.64 37.86
CA GLY A 177 -23.02 13.84 39.31
C GLY A 177 -23.30 15.30 39.72
N PRO A 178 -23.65 15.56 41.00
CA PRO A 178 -24.11 16.88 41.48
C PRO A 178 -23.13 18.05 41.27
N SER A 179 -21.87 17.77 40.97
CA SER A 179 -20.77 18.74 40.84
C SER A 179 -20.22 18.89 39.42
N GLY A 180 -20.83 18.27 38.40
CA GLY A 180 -20.26 18.27 37.04
C GLY A 180 -18.96 17.45 36.91
N ALA A 181 -18.58 16.70 37.95
CA ALA A 181 -17.34 15.92 38.04
C ALA A 181 -17.17 14.85 36.94
N ASN A 182 -18.24 14.48 36.22
CA ASN A 182 -18.21 13.52 35.12
C ASN A 182 -18.11 14.16 33.72
N ALA A 183 -18.16 15.50 33.62
CA ALA A 183 -17.91 16.21 32.36
C ALA A 183 -16.53 15.90 31.72
N PRO A 184 -15.44 15.62 32.49
CA PRO A 184 -14.16 15.21 31.91
C PRO A 184 -14.23 13.87 31.18
N ALA A 185 -15.00 12.89 31.67
CA ALA A 185 -15.06 11.54 31.10
C ALA A 185 -15.73 11.54 29.71
N TRP A 186 -16.89 12.19 29.57
CA TRP A 186 -17.54 12.33 28.27
C TRP A 186 -16.65 13.05 27.24
N GLN A 187 -15.96 14.12 27.64
CA GLN A 187 -15.05 14.84 26.73
C GLN A 187 -13.89 13.96 26.26
N GLN A 188 -13.35 13.10 27.12
CA GLN A 188 -12.28 12.17 26.75
C GLN A 188 -12.78 11.03 25.86
N VAL A 189 -14.01 10.55 26.07
CA VAL A 189 -14.68 9.57 25.22
C VAL A 189 -15.02 10.17 23.86
N ASP A 190 -15.57 11.38 23.81
CA ASP A 190 -15.85 12.10 22.56
C ASP A 190 -14.57 12.36 21.79
N ARG A 191 -13.52 12.83 22.46
CA ARG A 191 -12.20 12.97 21.86
C ARG A 191 -11.65 11.63 21.36
N PHE A 192 -11.83 10.53 22.09
CA PHE A 192 -11.38 9.21 21.63
C PHE A 192 -12.06 8.81 20.34
N PHE A 193 -13.38 8.85 20.27
CA PHE A 193 -14.08 8.44 19.06
C PHE A 193 -13.85 9.43 17.92
N ARG A 194 -13.70 10.74 18.19
CA ARG A 194 -13.25 11.71 17.19
C ARG A 194 -11.84 11.42 16.69
N ASP A 195 -10.86 11.13 17.55
CA ASP A 195 -9.50 10.78 17.12
C ASP A 195 -9.51 9.47 16.28
N VAL A 196 -10.35 8.51 16.66
CA VAL A 196 -10.51 7.21 15.97
C VAL A 196 -11.18 7.39 14.60
N ILE A 197 -12.13 8.32 14.48
CA ILE A 197 -12.80 8.68 13.22
C ILE A 197 -11.95 9.66 12.38
N GLU A 198 -11.15 10.53 13.00
CA GLU A 198 -10.18 11.40 12.31
C GLU A 198 -9.02 10.58 11.74
N LEU A 199 -8.75 9.40 12.28
CA LEU A 199 -7.85 8.41 11.67
C LEU A 199 -8.35 7.90 10.30
N GLU A 200 -9.63 8.13 9.97
CA GLU A 200 -10.21 7.90 8.64
C GLU A 200 -10.05 9.11 7.69
N THR A 201 -9.83 10.32 8.21
CA THR A 201 -9.64 11.53 7.37
C THR A 201 -8.19 11.82 7.01
N ASP A 202 -7.25 10.95 7.36
CA ASP A 202 -5.92 11.10 6.83
C ASP A 202 -5.28 9.77 6.44
N VAL A 203 -5.87 9.14 5.41
CA VAL A 203 -5.11 8.23 4.54
C VAL A 203 -3.80 8.89 4.12
N ASN A 204 -3.72 10.22 3.98
CA ASN A 204 -2.45 10.89 3.70
C ASN A 204 -1.50 10.89 4.91
N ALA A 205 -1.98 11.02 6.15
CA ALA A 205 -1.16 10.79 7.34
C ALA A 205 -0.75 9.32 7.43
N LEU A 206 -1.63 8.37 7.12
CA LEU A 206 -1.27 6.95 7.07
C LEU A 206 -0.26 6.67 5.95
N VAL A 207 -0.39 7.29 4.78
CA VAL A 207 0.58 7.23 3.67
C VAL A 207 1.92 7.82 4.12
N GLY A 208 1.91 8.99 4.76
CA GLY A 208 3.12 9.63 5.30
C GLY A 208 3.76 8.80 6.41
N GLN A 209 2.98 8.26 7.34
CA GLN A 209 3.43 7.37 8.42
C GLN A 209 3.93 6.04 7.85
N ALA A 210 3.26 5.47 6.85
CA ALA A 210 3.67 4.26 6.15
C ALA A 210 5.03 4.47 5.50
N GLN A 211 5.20 5.55 4.74
CA GLN A 211 6.46 5.91 4.10
C GLN A 211 7.57 6.12 5.13
N ALA A 212 7.29 6.85 6.22
CA ALA A 212 8.25 7.06 7.29
C ALA A 212 8.64 5.75 8.01
N LEU A 213 7.67 4.87 8.25
CA LEU A 213 7.86 3.57 8.89
C LEU A 213 8.66 2.62 8.00
N VAL A 214 8.33 2.53 6.71
CA VAL A 214 9.09 1.74 5.73
C VAL A 214 10.52 2.28 5.64
N THR A 215 10.72 3.58 5.50
CA THR A 215 12.07 4.18 5.48
C THR A 215 12.85 3.85 6.75
N ARG A 216 12.23 3.93 7.94
CA ARG A 216 12.87 3.62 9.22
C ARG A 216 13.26 2.15 9.33
N ILE A 217 12.34 1.23 9.01
CA ILE A 217 12.59 -0.22 9.15
C ILE A 217 13.55 -0.72 8.06
N SER A 218 13.40 -0.25 6.83
CA SER A 218 14.32 -0.55 5.71
C SER A 218 15.72 0.04 5.91
N GLY A 219 15.89 1.00 6.83
CA GLY A 219 17.20 1.54 7.22
C GLY A 219 18.13 0.51 7.88
N GLY A 220 17.60 -0.63 8.34
CA GLY A 220 18.41 -1.71 8.92
C GLY A 220 19.49 -2.23 7.98
N LEU A 221 19.20 -2.34 6.67
CA LEU A 221 20.20 -2.75 5.68
C LEU A 221 21.37 -1.77 5.61
N ALA A 222 21.08 -0.47 5.59
CA ALA A 222 22.10 0.58 5.59
C ALA A 222 22.91 0.61 6.89
N HIS A 223 22.28 0.26 8.02
CA HIS A 223 22.97 0.16 9.30
C HIS A 223 24.00 -0.98 9.33
N TRP A 224 23.64 -2.16 8.83
CA TRP A 224 24.55 -3.33 8.82
C TRP A 224 25.65 -3.21 7.77
N ALA A 225 25.32 -2.82 6.53
CA ALA A 225 26.29 -2.71 5.45
C ALA A 225 27.44 -1.73 5.76
N ARG A 226 27.15 -0.65 6.49
CA ARG A 226 28.15 0.36 6.91
C ARG A 226 29.05 -0.09 8.06
N GLN A 227 28.72 -1.18 8.75
CA GLN A 227 29.55 -1.76 9.80
C GLN A 227 30.53 -2.81 9.26
N LEU A 228 30.43 -3.15 7.98
CA LEU A 228 31.37 -4.07 7.36
C LEU A 228 32.68 -3.35 7.07
N GLU A 229 33.80 -4.01 7.35
CA GLU A 229 35.14 -3.53 7.05
C GLU A 229 35.92 -4.64 6.35
N PHE A 230 36.35 -4.39 5.11
CA PHE A 230 37.13 -5.31 4.28
C PHE A 230 37.77 -4.56 3.11
N THR A 231 38.89 -5.10 2.61
CA THR A 231 39.69 -4.47 1.55
C THR A 231 39.99 -5.47 0.43
N PRO A 232 39.78 -5.12 -0.85
CA PRO A 232 39.11 -3.90 -1.32
C PRO A 232 37.62 -3.88 -0.95
N PHE A 233 37.04 -2.70 -0.73
CA PHE A 233 35.63 -2.59 -0.38
C PHE A 233 34.75 -2.80 -1.62
N ARG A 234 34.36 -4.06 -1.82
CA ARG A 234 33.52 -4.58 -2.91
C ARG A 234 32.33 -5.34 -2.33
N LEU A 235 31.25 -4.61 -2.04
CA LEU A 235 30.05 -5.16 -1.43
C LEU A 235 29.01 -5.48 -2.49
N HIS A 236 28.55 -6.72 -2.51
CA HIS A 236 27.41 -7.18 -3.29
C HIS A 236 26.21 -7.35 -2.36
N VAL A 237 25.07 -6.73 -2.67
CA VAL A 237 23.82 -6.86 -1.92
C VAL A 237 22.78 -7.51 -2.80
N ASP A 238 22.56 -8.81 -2.59
CA ASP A 238 21.45 -9.57 -3.15
C ASP A 238 20.24 -9.39 -2.23
N GLY A 239 19.40 -8.41 -2.56
CA GLY A 239 18.27 -8.01 -1.73
C GLY A 239 16.95 -8.11 -2.48
N THR A 240 15.91 -8.61 -1.83
CA THR A 240 14.55 -8.64 -2.41
C THR A 240 13.97 -7.22 -2.57
N ALA A 241 12.85 -7.09 -3.30
CA ALA A 241 12.15 -5.83 -3.45
C ALA A 241 11.71 -5.31 -2.07
N GLY A 242 11.94 -4.02 -1.81
CA GLY A 242 11.56 -3.43 -0.53
C GLY A 242 12.46 -3.79 0.67
N SER A 243 13.64 -4.37 0.45
CA SER A 243 14.62 -4.66 1.51
C SER A 243 15.44 -3.47 2.00
N GLY A 244 15.36 -2.33 1.32
CA GLY A 244 16.09 -1.11 1.66
C GLY A 244 17.32 -0.81 0.79
N LYS A 245 17.53 -1.52 -0.33
CA LYS A 245 18.67 -1.28 -1.25
C LYS A 245 18.87 0.19 -1.62
N THR A 246 17.83 0.86 -2.11
CA THR A 246 17.89 2.28 -2.46
C THR A 246 18.16 3.18 -1.25
N GLN A 247 17.74 2.79 -0.03
CA GLN A 247 18.08 3.54 1.20
C GLN A 247 19.56 3.37 1.57
N LEU A 248 20.14 2.19 1.36
CA LEU A 248 21.58 1.97 1.46
C LEU A 248 22.34 2.82 0.43
N ALA A 249 21.88 2.86 -0.83
CA ALA A 249 22.47 3.71 -1.86
C ALA A 249 22.46 5.20 -1.46
N LEU A 250 21.33 5.69 -0.94
CA LEU A 250 21.19 7.08 -0.46
C LEU A 250 22.12 7.36 0.73
N ALA A 251 22.22 6.45 1.69
CA ALA A 251 23.09 6.59 2.84
C ALA A 251 24.56 6.67 2.42
N GLU A 252 25.04 5.76 1.58
CA GLU A 252 26.42 5.73 1.11
C GLU A 252 26.77 6.96 0.26
N HIS A 253 25.84 7.41 -0.59
CA HIS A 253 26.04 8.63 -1.39
C HIS A 253 26.10 9.89 -0.50
N ARG A 254 25.23 10.01 0.50
CA ARG A 254 25.24 11.14 1.45
C ARG A 254 26.49 11.13 2.33
N ASP A 255 26.86 9.97 2.86
CA ASP A 255 28.02 9.83 3.73
C ASP A 255 29.33 10.16 2.97
N ALA A 256 29.44 9.76 1.70
CA ALA A 256 30.56 10.16 0.83
C ALA A 256 30.63 11.69 0.69
N ILE A 257 29.52 12.36 0.35
CA ILE A 257 29.50 13.83 0.24
C ILE A 257 29.89 14.48 1.58
N ALA A 258 29.40 13.96 2.71
CA ALA A 258 29.74 14.47 4.03
C ALA A 258 31.24 14.33 4.37
N ARG A 259 31.92 13.33 3.81
CA ARG A 259 33.39 13.15 3.89
C ARG A 259 34.17 14.01 2.89
N GLY A 260 33.49 14.83 2.07
CA GLY A 260 34.13 15.61 1.00
C GLY A 260 34.56 14.74 -0.19
N GLU A 261 34.06 13.51 -0.27
CA GLU A 261 34.32 12.57 -1.36
C GLU A 261 33.34 12.78 -2.52
N ARG A 262 33.68 12.22 -3.69
CA ARG A 262 32.80 12.26 -4.87
C ARG A 262 32.15 10.89 -5.09
N PRO A 263 30.85 10.73 -4.79
CA PRO A 263 30.12 9.52 -5.11
C PRO A 263 29.59 9.52 -6.55
N LEU A 264 29.46 8.33 -7.11
CA LEU A 264 28.77 8.02 -8.36
C LEU A 264 27.64 7.03 -8.07
N TYR A 265 26.41 7.41 -8.37
CA TYR A 265 25.25 6.52 -8.42
C TYR A 265 24.88 6.24 -9.88
N VAL A 266 24.80 4.96 -10.24
CA VAL A 266 24.41 4.50 -11.57
C VAL A 266 23.30 3.47 -11.47
N CYS A 267 22.26 3.64 -12.28
CA CYS A 267 21.22 2.62 -12.46
C CYS A 267 20.84 2.49 -13.93
N TYR A 268 19.94 1.54 -14.25
CA TYR A 268 19.42 1.42 -15.61
C TYR A 268 18.22 2.34 -15.87
N ASN A 269 17.24 2.36 -14.95
CA ASN A 269 15.97 3.04 -15.19
C ASN A 269 16.06 4.56 -14.96
N ARG A 270 15.65 5.36 -15.96
CA ARG A 270 15.76 6.84 -15.91
C ARG A 270 14.90 7.47 -14.80
N PRO A 271 13.61 7.14 -14.65
CA PRO A 271 12.81 7.59 -13.52
C PRO A 271 13.42 7.33 -12.13
N LEU A 272 14.14 6.22 -11.96
CA LEU A 272 14.82 5.92 -10.69
C LEU A 272 15.99 6.89 -10.45
N ALA A 273 16.80 7.15 -11.48
CA ALA A 273 17.87 8.15 -11.42
C ALA A 273 17.33 9.56 -11.15
N ASP A 274 16.25 9.96 -11.82
CA ASP A 274 15.63 11.28 -11.64
C ASP A 274 15.11 11.45 -10.20
N HIS A 275 14.42 10.43 -9.66
CA HIS A 275 13.97 10.43 -8.28
C HIS A 275 15.13 10.50 -7.28
N PHE A 276 16.17 9.69 -7.48
CA PHE A 276 17.36 9.69 -6.62
C PHE A 276 18.07 11.06 -6.65
N SER A 277 18.21 11.66 -7.83
CA SER A 277 18.83 12.98 -8.01
C SER A 277 18.08 14.10 -7.30
N ALA A 278 16.75 13.99 -7.15
CA ALA A 278 15.93 15.00 -6.48
C ALA A 278 16.09 15.03 -4.96
N ILE A 279 16.58 13.93 -4.35
CA ILE A 279 16.62 13.74 -2.90
C ILE A 279 18.03 13.70 -2.29
N VAL A 280 19.08 13.63 -3.12
CA VAL A 280 20.48 13.69 -2.64
C VAL A 280 21.02 15.11 -2.63
N PRO A 281 21.94 15.44 -1.70
CA PRO A 281 22.64 16.71 -1.73
C PRO A 281 23.54 16.82 -2.97
N PRO A 282 23.87 18.05 -3.42
CA PRO A 282 24.82 18.26 -4.50
C PRO A 282 26.24 17.80 -4.08
N GLY A 283 27.06 17.38 -5.05
CA GLY A 283 28.46 16.98 -4.81
C GLY A 283 28.86 15.62 -5.38
N GLY A 284 27.90 14.84 -5.88
CA GLY A 284 28.11 13.58 -6.58
C GLY A 284 27.48 13.54 -7.97
N GLU A 285 27.69 12.45 -8.68
CA GLU A 285 27.06 12.17 -9.98
C GLU A 285 25.95 11.14 -9.83
N VAL A 286 24.75 11.48 -10.30
CA VAL A 286 23.59 10.57 -10.37
C VAL A 286 23.16 10.48 -11.83
N CYS A 287 23.15 9.28 -12.39
CA CYS A 287 22.83 9.10 -13.80
C CYS A 287 22.40 7.66 -14.13
N THR A 288 21.83 7.48 -15.32
CA THR A 288 21.73 6.13 -15.91
C THR A 288 23.06 5.74 -16.53
N PHE A 289 23.29 4.44 -16.75
CA PHE A 289 24.48 3.96 -17.46
C PHE A 289 24.69 4.69 -18.81
N HIS A 290 23.66 4.79 -19.64
CA HIS A 290 23.77 5.50 -20.92
C HIS A 290 24.03 7.00 -20.74
N THR A 291 23.46 7.63 -19.70
CA THR A 291 23.73 9.05 -19.41
C THR A 291 25.20 9.24 -19.00
N LEU A 292 25.77 8.30 -18.22
CA LEU A 292 27.20 8.31 -17.87
C LEU A 292 28.07 8.24 -19.13
N CYS A 293 27.80 7.28 -20.01
CA CYS A 293 28.48 7.13 -21.30
C CYS A 293 28.40 8.41 -22.14
N GLN A 294 27.20 9.00 -22.24
CA GLN A 294 26.97 10.20 -23.06
C GLN A 294 27.71 11.41 -22.52
N ARG A 295 27.67 11.62 -21.20
CA ARG A 295 28.41 12.72 -20.54
C ARG A 295 29.91 12.56 -20.73
N MET A 296 30.44 11.35 -20.55
CA MET A 296 31.86 11.06 -20.73
C MET A 296 32.32 11.29 -22.18
N LEU A 297 31.55 10.85 -23.18
CA LEU A 297 31.86 11.10 -24.59
C LEU A 297 31.85 12.59 -24.90
N ARG A 298 30.81 13.32 -24.46
CA ARG A 298 30.69 14.77 -24.68
C ARG A 298 31.88 15.52 -24.10
N ASP A 299 32.30 15.13 -22.90
CA ASP A 299 33.45 15.69 -22.19
C ASP A 299 34.80 15.38 -22.88
N ALA A 300 34.84 14.34 -23.71
CA ALA A 300 35.97 14.00 -24.58
C ALA A 300 35.84 14.64 -25.99
N GLY A 301 34.87 15.54 -26.20
CA GLY A 301 34.61 16.19 -27.48
C GLY A 301 33.95 15.30 -28.53
N ARG A 302 33.31 14.20 -28.11
CA ARG A 302 32.63 13.23 -28.98
C ARG A 302 31.13 13.23 -28.71
N SER A 303 30.33 12.90 -29.72
CA SER A 303 28.87 12.76 -29.57
C SER A 303 28.36 11.65 -30.46
N VAL A 304 27.40 10.88 -29.94
CA VAL A 304 26.71 9.83 -30.69
C VAL A 304 25.26 10.25 -30.93
N ASP A 305 24.79 10.07 -32.15
CA ASP A 305 23.39 10.25 -32.50
C ASP A 305 22.58 9.05 -31.97
N LEU A 306 21.75 9.30 -30.96
CA LEU A 306 20.90 8.29 -30.34
C LEU A 306 19.62 8.01 -31.13
N SER A 307 19.31 8.80 -32.16
CA SER A 307 18.17 8.54 -33.04
C SER A 307 18.45 7.45 -34.07
N ALA A 308 19.74 7.13 -34.28
CA ALA A 308 20.15 6.03 -35.14
C ALA A 308 19.73 4.66 -34.56
N PRO A 309 19.41 3.67 -35.40
CA PRO A 309 19.02 2.33 -34.95
C PRO A 309 20.05 1.64 -34.03
N ASP A 310 21.35 1.89 -34.25
CA ASP A 310 22.47 1.38 -33.45
C ASP A 310 23.00 2.41 -32.43
N GLY A 311 22.29 3.52 -32.21
CA GLY A 311 22.79 4.67 -31.45
C GLY A 311 23.22 4.32 -30.02
N PHE A 312 22.42 3.51 -29.31
CA PHE A 312 22.77 3.05 -27.96
C PHE A 312 23.97 2.09 -27.96
N GLU A 313 24.02 1.11 -28.86
CA GLU A 313 25.15 0.17 -28.95
C GLU A 313 26.46 0.90 -29.32
N ARG A 314 26.38 1.91 -30.19
CA ARG A 314 27.51 2.76 -30.55
C ARG A 314 27.97 3.61 -29.38
N LEU A 315 27.02 4.21 -28.65
CA LEU A 315 27.31 4.96 -27.41
C LEU A 315 28.10 4.11 -26.41
N GLU A 316 27.63 2.89 -26.16
CA GLU A 316 28.26 1.96 -25.23
C GLU A 316 29.68 1.57 -25.68
N ARG A 317 29.84 1.24 -26.96
CA ARG A 317 31.14 0.84 -27.54
C ARG A 317 32.14 2.00 -27.53
N GLU A 318 31.72 3.19 -27.94
CA GLU A 318 32.61 4.36 -27.97
C GLU A 318 33.00 4.79 -26.57
N ALA A 319 32.06 4.80 -25.62
CA ALA A 319 32.34 5.10 -24.22
C ALA A 319 33.36 4.11 -23.63
N ALA A 320 33.23 2.81 -23.95
CA ALA A 320 34.18 1.79 -23.51
C ALA A 320 35.62 2.04 -24.01
N GLN A 321 35.81 2.76 -25.11
CA GLN A 321 37.14 3.03 -25.67
C GLN A 321 37.76 4.33 -25.14
N VAL A 322 36.97 5.23 -24.55
CA VAL A 322 37.47 6.48 -24.00
C VAL A 322 38.19 6.24 -22.66
N PRO A 323 39.43 6.75 -22.47
CA PRO A 323 40.11 6.70 -21.18
C PRO A 323 39.31 7.43 -20.09
N VAL A 324 39.26 6.85 -18.88
CA VAL A 324 38.58 7.48 -17.75
C VAL A 324 39.55 8.46 -17.08
N ASP A 325 39.36 9.75 -17.39
CA ASP A 325 40.09 10.86 -16.77
C ASP A 325 39.88 10.91 -15.25
N ALA A 326 40.79 11.57 -14.53
CA ALA A 326 40.69 11.74 -13.07
C ALA A 326 39.35 12.38 -12.63
N ARG A 327 38.77 13.27 -13.43
CA ARG A 327 37.45 13.88 -13.19
C ARG A 327 36.30 12.87 -13.17
N TRP A 328 36.44 11.73 -13.85
CA TRP A 328 35.46 10.66 -13.92
C TRP A 328 35.82 9.49 -12.99
N ARG A 329 36.74 9.70 -12.03
CA ARG A 329 37.04 8.76 -10.95
C ARG A 329 36.42 9.19 -9.64
N PHE A 330 35.78 8.25 -8.97
CA PHE A 330 34.92 8.45 -7.80
C PHE A 330 35.42 7.62 -6.62
N ASP A 331 35.24 8.17 -5.42
CA ASP A 331 35.63 7.55 -4.15
C ASP A 331 34.59 6.52 -3.67
N THR A 332 33.34 6.69 -4.11
CA THR A 332 32.25 5.75 -3.86
C THR A 332 31.50 5.50 -5.16
N VAL A 333 31.26 4.24 -5.53
CA VAL A 333 30.44 3.87 -6.70
C VAL A 333 29.33 2.95 -6.25
N VAL A 334 28.10 3.36 -6.47
CA VAL A 334 26.90 2.57 -6.18
C VAL A 334 26.22 2.23 -7.51
N VAL A 335 26.02 0.93 -7.75
CA VAL A 335 25.22 0.42 -8.86
C VAL A 335 23.90 -0.09 -8.29
N ASP A 336 22.79 0.53 -8.64
CA ASP A 336 21.44 0.07 -8.28
C ASP A 336 20.75 -0.58 -9.48
N GLU A 337 19.87 -1.55 -9.20
CA GLU A 337 19.26 -2.44 -10.20
C GLU A 337 20.33 -3.20 -11.03
N GLY A 338 21.40 -3.66 -10.38
CA GLY A 338 22.56 -4.30 -11.01
C GLY A 338 22.24 -5.55 -11.84
N GLN A 339 21.13 -6.24 -11.56
CA GLN A 339 20.65 -7.35 -12.39
C GLN A 339 20.28 -6.95 -13.83
N ASP A 340 20.12 -5.65 -14.10
CA ASP A 340 19.90 -5.14 -15.46
C ASP A 340 21.23 -4.85 -16.19
N PHE A 341 22.40 -5.06 -15.56
CA PHE A 341 23.71 -4.76 -16.14
C PHE A 341 24.37 -6.04 -16.66
N PRO A 342 24.68 -6.14 -17.97
CA PRO A 342 25.55 -7.19 -18.49
C PRO A 342 27.00 -6.97 -18.01
N ALA A 343 27.82 -8.02 -18.09
CA ALA A 343 29.23 -7.99 -17.66
C ALA A 343 30.03 -6.82 -18.27
N ALA A 344 29.81 -6.52 -19.56
CA ALA A 344 30.48 -5.41 -20.23
C ALA A 344 30.16 -4.03 -19.61
N TRP A 345 28.92 -3.83 -19.13
CA TRP A 345 28.53 -2.59 -18.47
C TRP A 345 29.05 -2.52 -17.05
N ARG A 346 29.03 -3.64 -16.31
CA ARG A 346 29.70 -3.76 -15.01
C ARG A 346 31.14 -3.28 -15.13
N ASP A 347 31.90 -3.87 -16.05
CA ASP A 347 33.33 -3.55 -16.21
C ASP A 347 33.56 -2.10 -16.58
N GLN A 348 32.71 -1.52 -17.41
CA GLN A 348 32.76 -0.09 -17.73
C GLN A 348 32.52 0.78 -16.51
N VAL A 349 31.46 0.52 -15.72
CA VAL A 349 31.16 1.29 -14.51
C VAL A 349 32.30 1.17 -13.50
N LEU A 350 32.88 -0.02 -13.32
CA LEU A 350 33.96 -0.24 -12.34
C LEU A 350 35.25 0.53 -12.68
N ARG A 351 35.48 0.94 -13.93
CA ARG A 351 36.62 1.80 -14.30
C ARG A 351 36.55 3.19 -13.68
N HIS A 352 35.37 3.62 -13.28
CA HIS A 352 35.13 4.89 -12.60
C HIS A 352 35.46 4.84 -11.10
N ALA A 353 35.73 3.66 -10.54
CA ALA A 353 36.18 3.53 -9.16
C ALA A 353 37.66 3.94 -9.03
N LYS A 354 38.00 4.73 -8.02
CA LYS A 354 39.40 4.89 -7.55
C LYS A 354 39.90 3.56 -6.96
N PRO A 355 41.23 3.36 -6.82
CA PRO A 355 41.79 2.12 -6.26
C PRO A 355 41.20 1.74 -4.89
N GLU A 356 41.10 2.71 -3.98
CA GLU A 356 40.55 2.55 -2.62
C GLU A 356 39.04 2.84 -2.54
N ALA A 357 38.35 2.95 -3.68
CA ALA A 357 36.95 3.33 -3.67
C ALA A 357 36.06 2.26 -3.03
N ARG A 358 35.05 2.72 -2.30
CA ARG A 358 33.93 1.88 -1.86
C ARG A 358 33.04 1.59 -3.06
N VAL A 359 32.87 0.33 -3.42
CA VAL A 359 31.98 -0.05 -4.51
C VAL A 359 30.91 -1.01 -4.01
N ILE A 360 29.67 -0.65 -4.29
CA ILE A 360 28.48 -1.33 -3.79
C ILE A 360 27.60 -1.68 -4.99
N TRP A 361 27.32 -2.96 -5.15
CA TRP A 361 26.46 -3.50 -6.20
C TRP A 361 25.16 -4.00 -5.56
N LEU A 362 24.04 -3.39 -5.94
CA LEU A 362 22.73 -3.68 -5.39
C LEU A 362 21.88 -4.38 -6.47
N GLU A 363 21.41 -5.59 -6.19
CA GLU A 363 20.62 -6.34 -7.16
C GLU A 363 19.45 -7.10 -6.53
N ASP A 364 18.55 -7.51 -7.41
CA ASP A 364 17.43 -8.41 -7.12
C ASP A 364 17.15 -9.27 -8.35
N ALA A 365 17.55 -10.53 -8.31
CA ALA A 365 17.38 -11.46 -9.43
C ALA A 365 15.91 -11.60 -9.88
N MET A 366 14.94 -11.46 -8.96
CA MET A 366 13.52 -11.53 -9.29
C MET A 366 13.00 -10.30 -10.01
N GLN A 367 13.75 -9.20 -10.03
CA GLN A 367 13.42 -7.99 -10.77
C GLN A 367 14.08 -7.92 -12.15
N ALA A 368 14.76 -8.98 -12.63
CA ALA A 368 15.40 -9.03 -13.94
C ALA A 368 14.37 -9.21 -15.08
N LEU A 369 13.72 -8.12 -15.51
CA LEU A 369 12.69 -8.12 -16.57
C LEU A 369 13.26 -8.12 -17.99
N TYR A 370 14.48 -7.60 -18.18
CA TYR A 370 15.12 -7.46 -19.50
C TYR A 370 15.87 -8.71 -19.96
N GLN A 371 15.83 -9.81 -19.18
CA GLN A 371 16.43 -11.12 -19.49
C GLN A 371 17.91 -11.06 -19.89
N ARG A 372 18.66 -10.14 -19.27
CA ARG A 372 20.10 -10.04 -19.45
C ARG A 372 20.79 -11.10 -18.61
N GLU A 373 21.94 -11.56 -19.08
CA GLU A 373 22.81 -12.43 -18.30
C GLU A 373 23.37 -11.63 -17.11
N PRO A 374 23.19 -12.10 -15.86
CA PRO A 374 23.71 -11.42 -14.68
C PRO A 374 25.23 -11.25 -14.76
N ALA A 375 25.74 -10.08 -14.36
CA ALA A 375 27.18 -9.86 -14.32
C ALA A 375 27.79 -10.61 -13.12
N PRO A 376 28.77 -11.53 -13.32
CA PRO A 376 29.39 -12.24 -12.20
C PRO A 376 30.19 -11.29 -11.31
N LEU A 377 30.19 -11.50 -9.99
CA LEU A 377 30.93 -10.65 -9.03
C LEU A 377 31.94 -11.49 -8.22
N PRO A 378 32.96 -12.08 -8.87
CA PRO A 378 33.89 -12.98 -8.20
C PRO A 378 34.70 -12.24 -7.14
N GLY A 379 34.78 -12.82 -5.93
CA GLY A 379 35.56 -12.28 -4.82
C GLY A 379 34.89 -11.11 -4.08
N TRP A 380 33.63 -10.79 -4.38
CA TRP A 380 32.87 -9.77 -3.67
C TRP A 380 32.24 -10.35 -2.40
N VAL A 381 32.25 -9.58 -1.32
CA VAL A 381 31.51 -9.91 -0.10
C VAL A 381 30.03 -9.76 -0.41
N THR A 382 29.25 -10.82 -0.22
CA THR A 382 27.80 -10.82 -0.52
C THR A 382 26.99 -10.75 0.77
N LEU A 383 26.06 -9.80 0.82
CA LEU A 383 25.07 -9.66 1.89
C LEU A 383 23.67 -9.95 1.33
N HIS A 384 23.00 -10.96 1.89
CA HIS A 384 21.66 -11.36 1.46
C HIS A 384 20.59 -10.66 2.30
N ALA A 385 19.68 -9.92 1.66
CA ALA A 385 18.60 -9.21 2.32
C ALA A 385 17.23 -9.73 1.84
N ARG A 386 16.71 -10.75 2.54
CA ARG A 386 15.48 -11.47 2.15
C ARG A 386 14.17 -10.85 2.66
N ALA A 387 14.24 -9.87 3.55
CA ALA A 387 13.06 -9.20 4.11
C ALA A 387 12.50 -8.11 3.19
N ASN A 388 11.20 -8.19 2.90
CA ASN A 388 10.43 -7.15 2.22
C ASN A 388 9.67 -6.33 3.28
N TYR A 389 10.13 -5.10 3.52
CA TYR A 389 9.53 -4.17 4.47
C TYR A 389 8.53 -3.21 3.82
N ARG A 390 8.45 -3.20 2.49
CA ARG A 390 7.67 -2.22 1.72
C ARG A 390 6.23 -2.67 1.52
N SER A 391 6.06 -3.91 1.07
CA SER A 391 4.79 -4.40 0.53
C SER A 391 3.88 -4.94 1.65
N PRO A 392 2.55 -4.88 1.48
CA PRO A 392 1.61 -5.55 2.39
C PRO A 392 1.93 -7.04 2.52
N ARG A 393 1.77 -7.61 3.71
CA ARG A 393 2.18 -9.01 3.98
C ARG A 393 1.37 -10.03 3.18
N ASP A 394 0.11 -9.74 2.86
CA ASP A 394 -0.73 -10.59 2.00
C ASP A 394 -0.26 -10.59 0.54
N VAL A 395 0.23 -9.46 0.04
CA VAL A 395 0.92 -9.39 -1.26
C VAL A 395 2.17 -10.24 -1.26
N VAL A 396 3.01 -10.15 -0.22
CA VAL A 396 4.23 -11.00 -0.13
C VAL A 396 3.86 -12.47 -0.04
N LYS A 397 2.84 -12.85 0.74
CA LYS A 397 2.35 -14.24 0.82
C LYS A 397 1.87 -14.79 -0.52
N LEU A 398 1.12 -14.00 -1.30
CA LEU A 398 0.76 -14.37 -2.68
C LEU A 398 2.01 -14.66 -3.51
N LEU A 399 3.00 -13.76 -3.45
CA LEU A 399 4.23 -13.90 -4.21
C LEU A 399 5.01 -15.14 -3.77
N SER A 400 5.19 -15.37 -2.48
CA SER A 400 5.86 -16.58 -1.95
C SER A 400 5.23 -17.88 -2.47
N ALA A 401 3.92 -17.92 -2.72
CA ALA A 401 3.24 -19.10 -3.23
C ALA A 401 3.48 -19.36 -4.73
N ILE A 402 3.92 -18.36 -5.50
CA ILE A 402 4.18 -18.48 -6.94
C ILE A 402 5.67 -18.38 -7.30
N LEU A 403 6.52 -18.04 -6.32
CA LEU A 403 7.96 -17.94 -6.51
C LEU A 403 8.61 -19.32 -6.62
N PRO A 404 9.75 -19.45 -7.32
CA PRO A 404 10.55 -20.67 -7.30
C PRO A 404 10.97 -21.04 -5.87
N PRO A 405 11.10 -22.34 -5.55
CA PRO A 405 11.45 -22.80 -4.19
C PRO A 405 12.77 -22.24 -3.65
N GLU A 406 13.70 -21.88 -4.52
CA GLU A 406 15.02 -21.34 -4.16
C GLU A 406 14.97 -19.86 -3.80
N VAL A 407 13.84 -19.18 -4.08
CA VAL A 407 13.68 -17.75 -3.83
C VAL A 407 12.94 -17.53 -2.53
N GLU A 408 13.67 -17.14 -1.50
CA GLU A 408 13.12 -16.81 -0.20
C GLU A 408 12.78 -15.32 -0.10
N ILE A 409 11.58 -15.01 0.39
CA ILE A 409 11.14 -13.66 0.72
C ILE A 409 10.40 -13.66 2.05
N GLU A 410 10.82 -12.81 2.97
CA GLU A 410 10.18 -12.63 4.27
C GLU A 410 9.20 -11.43 4.22
N ALA A 411 7.96 -11.68 4.64
CA ALA A 411 6.90 -10.68 4.71
C ALA A 411 7.06 -9.78 5.96
N ALA A 412 8.01 -8.85 5.92
CA ALA A 412 8.35 -7.96 7.03
C ALA A 412 7.66 -6.59 6.97
N GLY A 413 6.77 -6.37 6.01
CA GLY A 413 6.02 -5.12 5.85
C GLY A 413 5.14 -4.77 7.05
N PRO A 414 4.83 -3.47 7.27
CA PRO A 414 4.10 -3.01 8.45
C PRO A 414 2.59 -3.30 8.39
N PHE A 415 2.03 -3.55 7.20
CA PHE A 415 0.60 -3.79 6.99
C PHE A 415 0.28 -5.27 6.87
N ALA A 416 -0.64 -5.75 7.71
CA ALA A 416 -1.15 -7.12 7.68
C ALA A 416 -2.65 -7.15 7.37
N GLY A 417 -3.03 -7.64 6.19
CA GLY A 417 -4.43 -7.91 5.79
C GLY A 417 -5.11 -6.78 4.99
N ALA A 418 -6.04 -7.18 4.12
CA ALA A 418 -6.88 -6.34 3.22
C ALA A 418 -6.12 -5.48 2.19
N GLY A 419 -4.79 -5.63 2.10
CA GLY A 419 -3.95 -4.93 1.14
C GLY A 419 -3.98 -5.56 -0.25
N LEU A 420 -4.50 -6.78 -0.41
CA LEU A 420 -4.62 -7.46 -1.71
C LEU A 420 -6.08 -7.62 -2.14
N GLU A 421 -6.36 -7.17 -3.37
CA GLU A 421 -7.63 -7.39 -4.05
C GLU A 421 -7.41 -7.99 -5.45
N LEU A 422 -8.27 -8.91 -5.86
CA LEU A 422 -8.24 -9.53 -7.19
C LEU A 422 -9.59 -9.32 -7.88
N ILE A 423 -9.56 -8.61 -9.00
CA ILE A 423 -10.71 -8.31 -9.86
C ILE A 423 -10.52 -9.08 -11.16
N GLU A 424 -11.57 -9.79 -11.57
CA GLU A 424 -11.55 -10.65 -12.74
C GLU A 424 -12.19 -9.96 -13.94
N TYR A 425 -11.65 -10.18 -15.15
CA TYR A 425 -12.28 -9.79 -16.40
C TYR A 425 -12.27 -10.92 -17.45
N ALA A 426 -13.28 -10.93 -18.32
CA ALA A 426 -13.40 -11.90 -19.40
C ALA A 426 -12.96 -11.34 -20.76
N ASP A 427 -13.15 -10.04 -21.00
CA ASP A 427 -12.92 -9.38 -22.29
C ASP A 427 -12.38 -7.95 -22.11
N HIS A 428 -12.23 -7.22 -23.21
CA HIS A 428 -11.69 -5.86 -23.23
C HIS A 428 -12.56 -4.86 -22.46
N GLU A 429 -13.89 -4.98 -22.56
CA GLU A 429 -14.80 -4.09 -21.83
C GLU A 429 -14.72 -4.36 -20.32
N GLY A 430 -14.70 -5.64 -19.94
CA GLY A 430 -14.49 -6.10 -18.58
C GLY A 430 -13.14 -5.66 -17.99
N LEU A 431 -12.07 -5.62 -18.80
CA LEU A 431 -10.77 -5.09 -18.39
C LEU A 431 -10.87 -3.61 -17.99
N LEU A 432 -11.51 -2.79 -18.82
CA LEU A 432 -11.68 -1.36 -18.54
C LEU A 432 -12.58 -1.14 -17.33
N ALA A 433 -13.70 -1.88 -17.23
CA ALA A 433 -14.61 -1.83 -16.10
C ALA A 433 -13.94 -2.27 -14.80
N GLY A 434 -13.20 -3.39 -14.83
CA GLY A 434 -12.46 -3.92 -13.68
C GLY A 434 -11.35 -2.98 -13.22
N THR A 435 -10.66 -2.31 -14.16
CA THR A 435 -9.66 -1.28 -13.83
C THR A 435 -10.31 -0.06 -13.18
N LYS A 436 -11.44 0.42 -13.72
CA LYS A 436 -12.20 1.53 -13.11
C LYS A 436 -12.70 1.17 -11.72
N GLU A 437 -13.19 -0.05 -11.53
CA GLU A 437 -13.65 -0.54 -10.23
C GLU A 437 -12.50 -0.64 -9.21
N ALA A 438 -11.31 -1.10 -9.64
CA ALA A 438 -10.12 -1.10 -8.80
C ALA A 438 -9.74 0.31 -8.33
N ILE A 439 -9.75 1.27 -9.25
CA ILE A 439 -9.49 2.69 -8.95
C ILE A 439 -10.55 3.23 -7.98
N ARG A 440 -11.85 2.96 -8.25
CA ARG A 440 -12.96 3.41 -7.41
C ARG A 440 -12.83 2.89 -5.98
N LYS A 441 -12.42 1.63 -5.80
CA LYS A 441 -12.18 1.05 -4.46
C LYS A 441 -11.03 1.72 -3.73
N CYS A 442 -9.91 1.97 -4.40
CA CYS A 442 -8.83 2.75 -3.81
C CYS A 442 -9.31 4.14 -3.38
N LEU A 443 -10.09 4.83 -4.22
CA LEU A 443 -10.64 6.15 -3.88
C LEU A 443 -11.63 6.09 -2.71
N SER A 444 -12.50 5.08 -2.65
CA SER A 444 -13.44 4.91 -1.53
C SER A 444 -12.76 4.57 -0.21
N GLU A 445 -11.57 3.98 -0.28
CA GLU A 445 -10.71 3.74 0.88
C GLU A 445 -9.85 4.97 1.24
N GLY A 446 -10.04 6.10 0.54
CA GLY A 446 -9.45 7.39 0.85
C GLY A 446 -8.10 7.70 0.19
N PHE A 447 -7.58 6.83 -0.68
CA PHE A 447 -6.38 7.16 -1.48
C PHE A 447 -6.67 8.29 -2.46
N ARG A 448 -5.78 9.27 -2.61
CA ARG A 448 -5.93 10.32 -3.63
C ARG A 448 -5.48 9.80 -4.99
N ARG A 449 -5.87 10.49 -6.08
CA ARG A 449 -5.47 10.08 -7.45
C ARG A 449 -3.95 9.97 -7.63
N HIS A 450 -3.18 10.84 -6.97
CA HIS A 450 -1.71 10.79 -7.01
C HIS A 450 -1.09 9.70 -6.13
N ASP A 451 -1.84 9.13 -5.18
CA ASP A 451 -1.42 7.97 -4.38
C ASP A 451 -1.65 6.65 -5.12
N ILE A 452 -2.41 6.68 -6.22
CA ILE A 452 -2.77 5.52 -7.04
C ILE A 452 -1.90 5.51 -8.30
N ALA A 453 -1.18 4.40 -8.51
CA ALA A 453 -0.51 4.11 -9.77
C ALA A 453 -1.19 2.92 -10.47
N VAL A 454 -1.68 3.13 -11.69
CA VAL A 454 -2.16 2.04 -12.55
C VAL A 454 -0.98 1.51 -13.35
N ILE A 455 -0.62 0.26 -13.10
CA ILE A 455 0.51 -0.40 -13.74
C ILE A 455 -0.04 -1.41 -14.74
N SER A 456 0.20 -1.17 -16.02
CA SER A 456 -0.05 -2.16 -17.06
C SER A 456 0.96 -3.31 -16.95
N PHE A 457 0.45 -4.54 -16.88
CA PHE A 457 1.24 -5.76 -16.99
C PHE A 457 1.86 -5.91 -18.39
N ARG A 458 1.35 -5.19 -19.40
CA ARG A 458 1.86 -5.18 -20.77
C ARG A 458 2.82 -4.00 -21.01
N GLY A 459 3.68 -4.13 -22.01
CA GLY A 459 4.52 -3.03 -22.50
C GLY A 459 3.69 -1.97 -23.22
N ARG A 460 4.33 -0.85 -23.59
CA ARG A 460 3.67 0.31 -24.23
C ARG A 460 2.82 -0.07 -25.44
N ASP A 461 3.37 -0.87 -26.35
CA ASP A 461 2.73 -1.18 -27.63
C ASP A 461 1.61 -2.24 -27.52
N GLY A 462 1.54 -2.95 -26.39
CA GLY A 462 0.55 -4.01 -26.17
C GLY A 462 -0.55 -3.66 -25.16
N SER A 463 -0.48 -2.49 -24.55
CA SER A 463 -1.40 -2.06 -23.49
C SER A 463 -2.61 -1.34 -24.06
N ALA A 464 -3.80 -1.75 -23.63
CA ALA A 464 -5.04 -1.05 -23.88
C ALA A 464 -5.18 0.24 -23.04
N LEU A 465 -4.39 0.38 -21.97
CA LEU A 465 -4.52 1.47 -21.00
C LEU A 465 -3.58 2.64 -21.31
N LEU A 466 -2.36 2.36 -21.77
CA LEU A 466 -1.31 3.37 -21.98
C LEU A 466 -1.60 4.35 -23.13
N GLY A 467 -2.53 4.00 -24.02
CA GLY A 467 -2.99 4.85 -25.12
C GLY A 467 -4.16 5.77 -24.77
N LEU A 468 -4.75 5.62 -23.58
CA LEU A 468 -5.93 6.39 -23.17
C LEU A 468 -5.54 7.77 -22.63
N ASP A 469 -6.44 8.73 -22.78
CA ASP A 469 -6.31 10.06 -22.16
C ASP A 469 -7.04 10.14 -20.81
N ALA A 470 -8.04 9.27 -20.59
CA ALA A 470 -8.76 9.15 -19.33
C ALA A 470 -9.25 7.72 -19.08
N LEU A 471 -9.33 7.33 -17.80
CA LEU A 471 -9.97 6.10 -17.34
C LEU A 471 -11.25 6.47 -16.57
N GLY A 472 -12.39 6.47 -17.27
CA GLY A 472 -13.64 6.99 -16.69
C GLY A 472 -13.52 8.49 -16.43
N PRO A 473 -13.87 9.02 -15.24
CA PRO A 473 -13.75 10.44 -14.93
C PRO A 473 -12.30 10.85 -14.56
N HIS A 474 -11.33 9.94 -14.63
CA HIS A 474 -9.96 10.17 -14.17
C HIS A 474 -9.03 10.50 -15.34
N PRO A 475 -8.57 11.75 -15.51
CA PRO A 475 -7.59 12.09 -16.53
C PRO A 475 -6.24 11.42 -16.21
N ILE A 476 -5.61 10.85 -17.23
CA ILE A 476 -4.40 10.04 -17.10
C ILE A 476 -3.15 10.93 -17.18
N ARG A 477 -2.26 10.74 -16.21
CA ARG A 477 -0.87 11.18 -16.24
C ARG A 477 -0.01 10.06 -16.81
N ARG A 478 0.52 10.24 -18.02
CA ARG A 478 1.40 9.27 -18.68
C ARG A 478 2.60 9.95 -19.30
N PHE A 479 3.71 9.23 -19.39
CA PHE A 479 4.87 9.72 -20.11
C PHE A 479 4.59 9.82 -21.60
N THR A 480 4.84 10.98 -22.19
CA THR A 480 4.57 11.24 -23.61
C THR A 480 5.56 10.52 -24.54
N GLY A 481 6.70 10.07 -24.00
CA GLY A 481 7.84 9.58 -24.80
C GLY A 481 8.85 10.67 -25.14
N ARG A 482 8.63 11.91 -24.69
CA ARG A 482 9.48 13.07 -24.98
C ARG A 482 10.13 13.61 -23.71
N TYR A 483 11.30 14.21 -23.88
CA TYR A 483 11.98 14.99 -22.86
C TYR A 483 12.00 16.45 -23.27
N ASP A 484 11.95 17.36 -22.30
CA ASP A 484 12.09 18.80 -22.55
C ASP A 484 13.55 19.22 -22.76
N LEU A 485 13.79 20.52 -22.92
CA LEU A 485 15.12 21.09 -23.13
C LEU A 485 16.06 20.92 -21.92
N LEU A 486 15.52 20.66 -20.74
CA LEU A 486 16.26 20.37 -19.51
C LEU A 486 16.42 18.86 -19.28
N ALA A 487 16.12 18.05 -20.29
CA ALA A 487 16.11 16.59 -20.25
C ALA A 487 15.18 16.02 -19.16
N GLN A 488 14.12 16.74 -18.79
CA GLN A 488 13.07 16.27 -17.89
C GLN A 488 11.98 15.54 -18.69
N PRO A 489 11.42 14.44 -18.16
CA PRO A 489 10.36 13.71 -18.83
C PRO A 489 9.07 14.52 -18.91
N VAL A 490 8.50 14.62 -20.12
CA VAL A 490 7.23 15.31 -20.36
C VAL A 490 6.06 14.34 -20.12
N PHE A 491 5.15 14.71 -19.23
CA PHE A 491 3.93 13.97 -18.90
C PHE A 491 2.69 14.72 -19.42
N THR A 492 1.58 14.00 -19.58
CA THR A 492 0.25 14.60 -19.79
C THR A 492 -0.28 15.23 -18.50
N ASP A 493 -1.23 16.17 -18.62
CA ASP A 493 -1.76 16.99 -17.52
C ASP A 493 -2.76 16.26 -16.57
N GLY A 494 -2.83 14.93 -16.63
CA GLY A 494 -3.69 14.15 -15.73
C GLY A 494 -3.12 14.00 -14.32
N GLU A 495 -3.95 13.48 -13.41
CA GLU A 495 -3.57 13.22 -12.01
C GLU A 495 -3.28 11.73 -11.75
N LEU A 496 -3.96 10.83 -12.47
CA LEU A 496 -3.84 9.39 -12.26
C LEU A 496 -2.65 8.84 -13.05
N LEU A 497 -1.61 8.38 -12.36
CA LEU A 497 -0.42 7.84 -13.03
C LEU A 497 -0.74 6.50 -13.69
N VAL A 498 -0.50 6.40 -14.99
CA VAL A 498 -0.60 5.14 -15.74
C VAL A 498 0.74 4.84 -16.42
N GLU A 499 1.32 3.70 -16.09
CA GLU A 499 2.65 3.30 -16.58
C GLU A 499 2.73 1.81 -16.88
N SER A 500 3.74 1.41 -17.67
CA SER A 500 4.06 -0.01 -17.83
C SER A 500 4.84 -0.53 -16.62
N VAL A 501 4.73 -1.84 -16.35
CA VAL A 501 5.55 -2.52 -15.31
C VAL A 501 7.06 -2.30 -15.50
N TYR A 502 7.51 -2.12 -16.75
CA TYR A 502 8.91 -1.89 -17.10
C TYR A 502 9.40 -0.50 -16.69
N ARG A 503 8.61 0.55 -16.94
CA ARG A 503 9.00 1.94 -16.62
C ARG A 503 8.79 2.27 -15.14
N PHE A 504 7.78 1.67 -14.51
CA PHE A 504 7.50 1.84 -13.08
C PHE A 504 8.45 1.03 -12.17
N LYS A 505 9.25 0.10 -12.72
CA LYS A 505 10.29 -0.62 -11.98
C LYS A 505 11.20 0.36 -11.22
N GLY A 506 11.53 0.04 -9.98
CA GLY A 506 12.32 0.91 -9.09
C GLY A 506 11.48 1.94 -8.31
N GLN A 507 10.26 2.27 -8.77
CA GLN A 507 9.34 3.16 -8.05
C GLN A 507 8.45 2.38 -7.07
N ALA A 508 7.56 3.10 -6.38
CA ALA A 508 6.51 2.56 -5.52
C ALA A 508 5.37 3.58 -5.38
N ALA A 509 4.17 3.10 -5.06
CA ALA A 509 3.00 3.93 -4.78
C ALA A 509 2.21 3.35 -3.59
N PRO A 510 1.50 4.19 -2.82
CA PRO A 510 0.61 3.71 -1.76
C PRO A 510 -0.39 2.67 -2.24
N ALA A 511 -1.11 2.97 -3.31
CA ALA A 511 -2.03 2.07 -3.96
C ALA A 511 -1.57 1.77 -5.38
N VAL A 512 -1.52 0.49 -5.74
CA VAL A 512 -1.20 0.03 -7.09
C VAL A 512 -2.37 -0.75 -7.66
N VAL A 513 -2.80 -0.38 -8.85
CA VAL A 513 -3.72 -1.16 -9.67
C VAL A 513 -2.90 -1.84 -10.76
N LEU A 514 -2.53 -3.11 -10.54
CA LEU A 514 -1.82 -3.93 -11.52
C LEU A 514 -2.84 -4.52 -12.50
N SER A 515 -2.97 -3.89 -13.66
CA SER A 515 -3.99 -4.23 -14.65
C SER A 515 -3.42 -4.93 -15.89
N GLU A 516 -4.30 -5.46 -16.73
CA GLU A 516 -3.97 -6.27 -17.92
C GLU A 516 -3.20 -7.56 -17.58
N VAL A 517 -3.35 -8.09 -16.37
CA VAL A 517 -2.70 -9.34 -15.97
C VAL A 517 -3.35 -10.48 -16.73
N ASP A 518 -2.62 -11.02 -17.70
CA ASP A 518 -3.09 -12.09 -18.54
C ASP A 518 -1.93 -12.96 -19.00
N PHE A 519 -2.03 -14.25 -18.73
CA PHE A 519 -1.04 -15.27 -19.04
C PHE A 519 -1.71 -16.64 -19.15
N GLU A 520 -1.17 -17.49 -20.01
CA GLU A 520 -1.61 -18.88 -20.16
C GLU A 520 -0.93 -19.80 -19.14
N THR A 521 0.37 -19.61 -18.92
CA THR A 521 1.17 -20.36 -17.96
C THR A 521 1.97 -19.41 -17.06
N LEU A 522 2.22 -19.83 -15.82
CA LEU A 522 3.12 -19.12 -14.88
C LEU A 522 4.57 -19.47 -15.20
N ASP A 523 5.04 -19.01 -16.36
CA ASP A 523 6.45 -19.12 -16.73
C ASP A 523 7.33 -18.19 -15.86
N PRO A 524 8.66 -18.40 -15.81
CA PRO A 524 9.55 -17.57 -15.01
C PRO A 524 9.46 -16.07 -15.32
N ARG A 525 9.15 -15.72 -16.58
CA ARG A 525 8.97 -14.32 -17.01
C ARG A 525 7.73 -13.70 -16.39
N THR A 526 6.61 -14.42 -16.39
CA THR A 526 5.33 -14.01 -15.80
C THR A 526 5.47 -13.87 -14.30
N VAL A 527 6.13 -14.82 -13.62
CA VAL A 527 6.43 -14.74 -12.19
C VAL A 527 7.22 -13.48 -11.87
N ARG A 528 8.30 -13.18 -12.60
CA ARG A 528 9.09 -11.94 -12.41
C ARG A 528 8.27 -10.68 -12.64
N LYS A 529 7.42 -10.64 -13.67
CA LYS A 529 6.56 -9.47 -13.93
C LYS A 529 5.54 -9.26 -12.81
N LEU A 530 4.90 -10.33 -12.32
CA LEU A 530 3.98 -10.28 -11.19
C LEU A 530 4.72 -9.82 -9.94
N PHE A 531 5.89 -10.37 -9.67
CA PHE A 531 6.75 -9.98 -8.55
C PHE A 531 7.10 -8.49 -8.61
N VAL A 532 7.61 -8.01 -9.75
CA VAL A 532 7.94 -6.58 -9.92
C VAL A 532 6.71 -5.72 -9.72
N GLY A 533 5.60 -5.99 -10.42
CA GLY A 533 4.38 -5.18 -10.36
C GLY A 533 3.72 -5.16 -8.98
N ALA A 534 3.64 -6.31 -8.31
CA ALA A 534 3.00 -6.44 -7.01
C ALA A 534 3.81 -5.76 -5.88
N THR A 535 5.14 -5.86 -5.92
CA THR A 535 6.04 -5.25 -4.91
C THR A 535 6.16 -3.72 -5.01
N ARG A 536 5.42 -3.11 -5.94
CA ARG A 536 5.31 -1.65 -6.07
C ARG A 536 4.33 -1.03 -5.09
N ALA A 537 3.36 -1.81 -4.61
CA ALA A 537 2.38 -1.38 -3.63
C ALA A 537 3.01 -1.26 -2.25
N THR A 538 2.78 -0.15 -1.55
CA THR A 538 3.19 -0.01 -0.14
C THR A 538 2.06 -0.26 0.85
N MET A 539 0.81 -0.03 0.44
CA MET A 539 -0.38 -0.20 1.30
C MET A 539 -1.45 -1.08 0.64
N LYS A 540 -1.75 -0.86 -0.64
CA LYS A 540 -2.79 -1.60 -1.37
C LYS A 540 -2.35 -2.02 -2.76
N LEU A 541 -2.69 -3.25 -3.13
CA LEU A 541 -2.56 -3.83 -4.45
C LEU A 541 -3.91 -4.36 -4.91
N ALA A 542 -4.44 -3.81 -5.99
CA ALA A 542 -5.54 -4.40 -6.74
C ALA A 542 -4.98 -5.02 -8.02
N ILE A 543 -5.21 -6.32 -8.23
CA ILE A 543 -4.82 -7.04 -9.44
C ILE A 543 -6.06 -7.18 -10.31
N VAL A 544 -6.01 -6.67 -11.54
CA VAL A 544 -7.06 -6.85 -12.55
C VAL A 544 -6.56 -7.90 -13.55
N ALA A 545 -7.09 -9.12 -13.43
CA ALA A 545 -6.60 -10.30 -14.14
C ALA A 545 -7.69 -10.96 -15.00
N SER A 546 -7.28 -11.55 -16.12
CA SER A 546 -8.19 -12.32 -16.96
C SER A 546 -8.73 -13.53 -16.18
N THR A 547 -9.91 -14.06 -16.55
CA THR A 547 -10.51 -15.24 -15.91
C THR A 547 -9.53 -16.40 -15.74
N ARG A 548 -8.72 -16.69 -16.77
CA ARG A 548 -7.71 -17.76 -16.71
C ARG A 548 -6.62 -17.47 -15.67
N SER A 549 -6.07 -16.26 -15.66
CA SER A 549 -5.00 -15.89 -14.75
C SER A 549 -5.48 -15.71 -13.31
N ALA A 550 -6.68 -15.15 -13.12
CA ALA A 550 -7.32 -14.99 -11.82
C ALA A 550 -7.50 -16.36 -11.13
N LYS A 551 -7.89 -17.40 -11.87
CA LYS A 551 -8.03 -18.76 -11.33
C LYS A 551 -6.71 -19.27 -10.73
N VAL A 552 -5.58 -19.05 -11.40
CA VAL A 552 -4.29 -19.51 -10.89
C VAL A 552 -3.83 -18.69 -9.68
N LEU A 553 -4.05 -17.36 -9.69
CA LEU A 553 -3.73 -16.50 -8.56
C LEU A 553 -4.60 -16.82 -7.33
N ARG A 554 -5.88 -17.17 -7.50
CA ARG A 554 -6.76 -17.63 -6.41
C ARG A 554 -6.30 -18.95 -5.81
N ALA A 555 -5.90 -19.91 -6.65
CA ALA A 555 -5.35 -21.18 -6.19
C ALA A 555 -4.08 -20.95 -5.34
N ALA A 556 -3.19 -20.03 -5.73
CA ALA A 556 -2.01 -19.66 -4.95
C ALA A 556 -2.36 -19.00 -3.60
N LEU A 557 -3.52 -18.33 -3.50
CA LEU A 557 -4.04 -17.75 -2.26
C LEU A 557 -4.76 -18.77 -1.37
N GLY A 558 -5.02 -19.97 -1.86
CA GLY A 558 -5.85 -20.97 -1.17
C GLY A 558 -7.32 -20.59 -1.08
N VAL A 559 -7.85 -19.85 -2.08
CA VAL A 559 -9.23 -19.34 -2.13
C VAL A 559 -9.96 -19.82 -3.39
#